data_AF-A0AAV2YJG2-F1
#
_entry.id   AF-A0AAV2YJG2-F1
#
_cell.length_a   1.000
_cell.length_b   1.000
_cell.length_c   1.000
_cell.angle_alpha   90.00
_cell.angle_beta   90.00
_cell.angle_gamma   90.00
#
_symmetry.space_group_name_H-M   'P 1'
#
loop_
_entity.id
_entity.type
_entity.pdbx_description
1 polymer ?
#
loop_
_entity_poly.entity_id
_entity_poly.type
_entity_poly.pdbx_seq_one_letter_code
_entity_poly.pdbx_strand_id
1 'polypeptide(L)'
;MAPAQDVRKQLDLLFTVHAAISTISGVLCFALPHSFLSPILGDANNTHFAHEFIRLYGALTFAQGWLVWRTRLVSDALVRRTFCQAYCICFCLQAVALVRAQLSAPETHSSLHWINVIVLGALGLAYGYFLFFKTIKAFELPGLDKGFV
;
A
#
# COMPACT_ATOMS: atom_id res chain seq x y z
N MET A 1 -12.27 -29.13 3.32
CA MET A 1 -13.17 -27.96 3.19
C MET A 1 -12.58 -26.66 3.80
N ALA A 2 -11.25 -26.50 3.93
CA ALA A 2 -10.62 -25.41 4.70
C ALA A 2 -9.78 -24.34 3.94
N PRO A 3 -9.28 -24.50 2.70
CA PRO A 3 -8.25 -23.60 2.19
C PRO A 3 -8.74 -22.18 1.84
N ALA A 4 -10.01 -22.02 1.42
CA ALA A 4 -10.53 -20.72 0.98
C ALA A 4 -10.77 -19.74 2.13
N GLN A 5 -11.19 -20.23 3.31
CA GLN A 5 -11.43 -19.38 4.48
C GLN A 5 -10.13 -18.84 5.08
N ASP A 6 -9.06 -19.64 5.07
CA ASP A 6 -7.75 -19.23 5.57
C ASP A 6 -7.12 -18.15 4.69
N VAL A 7 -7.27 -18.26 3.37
CA VAL A 7 -6.82 -17.22 2.42
C VAL A 7 -7.54 -15.89 2.67
N ARG A 8 -8.85 -15.95 2.93
CA ARG A 8 -9.64 -14.75 3.25
C ARG A 8 -9.17 -14.07 4.52
N LYS A 9 -8.90 -14.84 5.58
CA LYS A 9 -8.36 -14.32 6.85
C LYS A 9 -6.98 -13.67 6.67
N GLN A 10 -6.10 -14.29 5.88
CA GLN A 10 -4.78 -13.72 5.58
C GLN A 10 -4.87 -12.41 4.79
N LEU A 11 -5.78 -12.34 3.81
CA LEU A 11 -6.01 -11.12 3.05
C LEU A 11 -6.63 -10.01 3.92
N ASP A 12 -7.59 -10.35 4.78
CA ASP A 12 -8.20 -9.41 5.71
C ASP A 12 -7.17 -8.89 6.74
N LEU A 13 -6.25 -9.73 7.21
CA LEU A 13 -5.15 -9.31 8.07
C LEU A 13 -4.22 -8.33 7.33
N LEU A 14 -3.83 -8.66 6.10
CA LEU A 14 -2.96 -7.81 5.29
C LEU A 14 -3.62 -6.44 5.02
N PHE A 15 -4.92 -6.42 4.70
CA PHE A 15 -5.68 -5.18 4.60
C PHE A 15 -5.79 -4.44 5.94
N THR A 16 -5.94 -5.13 7.06
CA THR A 16 -6.01 -4.51 8.39
C THR A 16 -4.69 -3.82 8.74
N VAL A 17 -3.57 -4.51 8.55
CA VAL A 17 -2.24 -3.97 8.81
C VAL A 17 -1.95 -2.79 7.88
N HIS A 18 -2.27 -2.92 6.59
CA HIS A 18 -2.11 -1.83 5.64
C HIS A 18 -2.95 -0.62 6.01
N ALA A 19 -4.22 -0.82 6.34
CA ALA A 19 -5.12 0.25 6.76
C ALA A 19 -4.63 0.95 8.03
N ALA A 20 -4.17 0.20 9.04
CA ALA A 20 -3.66 0.77 10.28
C ALA A 20 -2.41 1.61 10.05
N ILE A 21 -1.41 1.05 9.35
CA ILE A 21 -0.16 1.76 9.06
C ILE A 21 -0.43 3.00 8.23
N SER A 22 -1.24 2.89 7.18
CA SER A 22 -1.57 3.99 6.26
C SER A 22 -2.39 5.10 6.94
N THR A 23 -3.30 4.74 7.85
CA THR A 23 -4.05 5.73 8.62
C THR A 23 -3.13 6.48 9.58
N ILE A 24 -2.26 5.77 10.31
CA ILE A 24 -1.32 6.38 11.27
C ILE A 24 -0.30 7.25 10.53
N SER A 25 0.33 6.73 9.48
CA SER A 25 1.32 7.46 8.70
C SER A 25 0.70 8.65 7.96
N GLY A 26 -0.52 8.51 7.42
CA GLY A 26 -1.24 9.59 6.76
C GLY A 26 -1.58 10.74 7.70
N VAL A 27 -2.13 10.44 8.88
CA VAL A 27 -2.41 11.45 9.93
C VAL A 27 -1.11 12.11 10.38
N LEU A 28 -0.07 11.32 10.62
CA LEU A 28 1.22 11.83 11.08
C LEU A 28 1.85 12.75 10.02
N CYS A 29 1.89 12.35 8.75
CA CYS A 29 2.40 13.18 7.66
C CYS A 29 1.56 14.44 7.39
N PHE A 30 0.25 14.39 7.63
CA PHE A 30 -0.62 15.56 7.47
C PHE A 30 -0.46 16.56 8.62
N ALA A 31 -0.37 16.06 9.86
CA ALA A 31 -0.36 16.88 11.07
C ALA A 31 1.04 17.34 11.52
N LEU A 32 2.12 16.69 11.06
CA LEU A 32 3.47 16.99 11.56
C LEU A 32 3.96 18.39 11.12
N PRO A 33 4.41 19.21 12.09
CA PRO A 33 5.13 20.44 11.79
C PRO A 33 6.56 20.16 11.30
N HIS A 34 7.10 21.09 10.53
CA HIS A 34 8.36 21.02 9.77
C HIS A 34 9.58 20.54 10.60
N SER A 35 9.58 20.79 11.91
CA SER A 35 10.66 20.50 12.86
C SER A 35 10.98 19.02 13.05
N PHE A 36 10.04 18.11 12.78
CA PHE A 36 10.29 16.66 12.86
C PHE A 36 10.83 16.06 11.57
N LEU A 37 10.64 16.76 10.44
CA LEU A 37 11.02 16.29 9.12
C LEU A 37 12.40 16.83 8.67
N SER A 38 12.94 17.86 9.32
CA SER A 38 14.27 18.42 9.02
C SER A 38 15.44 17.41 9.10
N PRO A 39 15.48 16.42 10.00
CA PRO A 39 16.55 15.41 10.00
C PRO A 39 16.40 14.38 8.85
N ILE A 40 15.20 14.28 8.26
CA ILE A 40 14.85 13.31 7.21
C ILE A 40 14.98 13.94 5.81
N LEU A 41 14.61 15.22 5.69
CA LEU A 41 14.56 15.95 4.42
C LEU A 41 15.84 16.75 4.12
N GLY A 42 16.72 16.96 5.11
CA GLY A 42 17.91 17.79 4.97
C GLY A 42 17.57 19.28 4.99
N ASP A 43 18.48 20.06 5.56
CA ASP A 43 18.33 21.50 5.72
C ASP A 43 18.47 22.19 4.36
N ALA A 44 17.35 22.53 3.72
CA ALA A 44 17.37 23.20 2.42
C ALA A 44 16.19 24.18 2.29
N ASN A 45 16.52 25.43 2.02
CA ASN A 45 15.62 26.57 1.73
C ASN A 45 14.60 26.37 0.58
N ASN A 46 14.49 25.16 0.00
CA ASN A 46 13.54 24.78 -1.06
C ASN A 46 12.28 24.03 -0.53
N THR A 47 12.08 24.07 0.79
CA THR A 47 11.28 23.12 1.57
C THR A 47 9.78 23.40 1.62
N HIS A 48 9.30 24.60 1.23
CA HIS A 48 7.87 24.91 1.35
C HIS A 48 7.00 24.07 0.40
N PHE A 49 7.39 23.95 -0.87
CA PHE A 49 6.68 23.10 -1.82
C PHE A 49 6.76 21.63 -1.43
N ALA A 50 7.95 21.14 -1.08
CA ALA A 50 8.14 19.75 -0.65
C ALA A 50 7.27 19.40 0.57
N HIS A 51 7.16 20.32 1.54
CA HIS A 51 6.31 20.15 2.72
C HIS A 51 4.82 20.09 2.37
N GLU A 52 4.35 20.94 1.46
CA GLU A 52 2.96 20.91 1.01
C GLU A 52 2.63 19.63 0.22
N PHE A 53 3.58 19.15 -0.61
CA PHE A 53 3.47 17.85 -1.27
C PHE A 53 3.41 16.68 -0.27
N ILE A 54 4.17 16.74 0.83
CA ILE A 54 4.12 15.73 1.90
C ILE A 54 2.74 15.74 2.60
N ARG A 55 2.15 16.91 2.85
CA ARG A 55 0.80 17.00 3.43
C ARG A 55 -0.26 16.42 2.49
N LEU A 56 -0.20 16.75 1.20
CA LEU A 56 -1.11 16.21 0.19
C LEU A 56 -0.97 14.69 0.09
N TYR A 57 0.27 14.18 0.09
CA TYR A 57 0.55 12.76 0.08
C TYR A 57 0.08 12.08 1.38
N GLY A 58 0.20 12.74 2.53
CA GLY A 58 -0.33 12.28 3.82
C GLY A 58 -1.86 12.19 3.82
N ALA A 59 -2.55 13.18 3.26
CA ALA A 59 -4.01 13.17 3.12
C ALA A 59 -4.49 12.04 2.19
N LEU A 60 -3.80 11.83 1.07
CA LEU A 60 -4.08 10.70 0.15
C LEU A 60 -3.83 9.36 0.84
N THR A 61 -2.73 9.23 1.57
CA THR A 61 -2.39 8.00 2.32
C THR A 61 -3.47 7.69 3.36
N PHE A 62 -3.90 8.70 4.13
CA PHE A 62 -5.00 8.55 5.08
C PHE A 62 -6.31 8.08 4.40
N ALA A 63 -6.68 8.71 3.28
CA ALA A 63 -7.85 8.33 2.51
C ALA A 63 -7.75 6.88 1.98
N GLN A 64 -6.56 6.45 1.52
CA GLN A 64 -6.31 5.07 1.13
C GLN A 64 -6.47 4.11 2.31
N GLY A 65 -5.92 4.43 3.49
CA GLY A 65 -6.10 3.65 4.71
C GLY A 65 -7.57 3.46 5.09
N TRP A 66 -8.37 4.53 5.00
CA TRP A 66 -9.81 4.47 5.22
C TRP A 66 -10.53 3.60 4.18
N LEU A 67 -10.18 3.73 2.89
CA LEU A 67 -10.77 2.90 1.83
C LEU A 67 -10.48 1.41 2.07
N VAL A 68 -9.24 1.03 2.39
CA VAL A 68 -8.91 -0.37 2.71
C VAL A 68 -9.72 -0.88 3.89
N TRP A 69 -9.86 -0.05 4.93
CA TRP A 69 -10.65 -0.41 6.10
C TRP A 69 -12.11 -0.72 5.73
N ARG A 70 -12.73 0.13 4.90
CA ARG A 70 -14.11 -0.05 4.43
C ARG A 70 -14.26 -1.28 3.53
N THR A 71 -13.28 -1.57 2.67
CA THR A 71 -13.30 -2.75 1.77
C THR A 71 -13.37 -4.07 2.53
N ARG A 72 -12.93 -4.12 3.80
CA ARG A 72 -13.08 -5.32 4.65
C ARG A 72 -14.55 -5.69 4.92
N LEU A 73 -15.44 -4.71 4.96
CA LEU A 73 -16.89 -4.93 5.15
C LEU A 73 -17.57 -5.46 3.88
N VAL A 74 -16.94 -5.27 2.72
CA VAL A 74 -17.44 -5.76 1.43
C VAL A 74 -17.02 -7.21 1.27
N SER A 75 -17.99 -8.11 1.10
CA SER A 75 -17.74 -9.55 0.86
C SER A 75 -17.57 -9.89 -0.62
N ASP A 76 -17.71 -8.91 -1.51
CA ASP A 76 -17.56 -9.12 -2.95
C ASP A 76 -16.10 -9.41 -3.32
N ALA A 77 -15.95 -10.56 -3.97
CA ALA A 77 -14.71 -11.08 -4.54
C ALA A 77 -14.05 -10.10 -5.53
N LEU A 78 -14.87 -9.55 -6.42
CA LEU A 78 -14.42 -8.69 -7.51
C LEU A 78 -13.82 -7.41 -6.94
N VAL A 79 -14.52 -6.77 -5.99
CA VAL A 79 -14.07 -5.55 -5.33
C VAL A 79 -12.71 -5.77 -4.66
N ARG A 80 -12.57 -6.83 -3.85
CA ARG A 80 -11.31 -7.14 -3.16
C ARG A 80 -10.15 -7.38 -4.12
N ARG A 81 -10.41 -8.03 -5.26
CA ARG A 81 -9.42 -8.25 -6.31
C ARG A 81 -8.99 -6.95 -6.97
N THR A 82 -9.93 -6.07 -7.31
CA THR A 82 -9.63 -4.75 -7.89
C THR A 82 -8.77 -3.90 -6.94
N PHE A 83 -9.08 -3.90 -5.64
CA PHE A 83 -8.24 -3.23 -4.66
C PHE A 83 -6.82 -3.82 -4.60
N CYS A 84 -6.67 -5.15 -4.61
CA CYS A 84 -5.34 -5.77 -4.67
C CYS A 84 -4.56 -5.38 -5.93
N GLN A 85 -5.23 -5.32 -7.10
CA GLN A 85 -4.61 -4.89 -8.36
C GLN A 85 -4.14 -3.44 -8.27
N ALA A 86 -5.01 -2.55 -7.80
CA ALA A 86 -4.70 -1.14 -7.65
C ALA A 86 -3.49 -0.93 -6.72
N TYR A 87 -3.45 -1.61 -5.56
CA TYR A 87 -2.34 -1.51 -4.63
C TYR A 87 -1.04 -2.12 -5.17
N CYS A 88 -1.12 -3.27 -5.85
CA CYS A 88 0.04 -3.87 -6.51
C CYS A 88 0.66 -2.89 -7.52
N ILE A 89 -0.15 -2.33 -8.42
CA ILE A 89 0.30 -1.37 -9.43
C ILE A 89 0.88 -0.12 -8.75
N CYS A 90 0.17 0.42 -7.76
CA CYS A 90 0.57 1.62 -7.05
C CYS A 90 1.92 1.45 -6.35
N PHE A 91 2.13 0.37 -5.58
CA PHE A 91 3.40 0.16 -4.87
C PHE A 91 4.56 -0.15 -5.81
N CYS A 92 4.33 -0.90 -6.90
CA CYS A 92 5.35 -1.12 -7.92
C CYS A 92 5.77 0.21 -8.59
N LEU A 93 4.81 1.05 -8.97
CA LEU A 93 5.11 2.36 -9.57
C LEU A 93 5.85 3.28 -8.60
N GLN A 94 5.47 3.28 -7.31
CA GLN A 94 6.18 4.05 -6.29
C GLN A 94 7.62 3.56 -6.09
N ALA A 95 7.85 2.24 -6.07
CA ALA A 95 9.19 1.68 -5.99
C ALA A 95 10.04 2.10 -7.21
N VAL A 96 9.48 2.01 -8.42
CA VAL A 96 10.17 2.45 -9.66
C VAL A 96 10.48 3.95 -9.63
N ALA A 97 9.54 4.78 -9.16
CA ALA A 97 9.75 6.22 -9.03
C ALA A 97 10.90 6.56 -8.07
N LEU A 98 10.98 5.86 -6.93
CA LEU A 98 12.07 6.04 -5.97
C LEU A 98 13.42 5.53 -6.50
N VAL A 99 13.44 4.41 -7.22
CA VAL A 99 14.65 3.92 -7.90
C VAL A 99 15.11 4.94 -8.94
N ARG A 100 14.21 5.48 -9.76
CA ARG A 100 14.53 6.54 -10.72
C ARG A 100 15.10 7.78 -10.02
N ALA A 101 14.52 8.19 -8.90
CA ALA A 101 15.01 9.33 -8.12
C ALA A 101 16.45 9.11 -7.62
N GLN A 102 16.78 7.89 -7.16
CA GLN A 102 18.15 7.54 -6.75
C GLN A 102 19.14 7.52 -7.91
N LEU A 103 18.72 7.09 -9.11
CA LEU A 103 19.58 7.07 -10.30
C LEU A 103 19.81 8.46 -10.91
N SER A 104 18.84 9.37 -10.78
CA SER A 104 18.92 10.73 -11.35
C SER A 104 19.61 11.75 -10.44
N ALA A 105 19.74 11.47 -9.14
CA ALA A 105 20.39 12.34 -8.16
C ALA A 105 21.32 11.56 -7.21
N PRO A 106 22.47 11.05 -7.69
CA PRO A 106 23.40 10.25 -6.90
C PRO A 106 24.09 11.07 -5.78
N GLU A 107 24.10 12.39 -5.85
CA GLU A 107 24.71 13.24 -4.81
C GLU A 107 23.98 13.14 -3.44
N THR A 108 22.71 12.69 -3.43
CA THR A 108 21.83 12.66 -2.25
C THR A 108 21.45 11.22 -1.89
N HIS A 109 22.46 10.34 -1.76
CA HIS A 109 22.29 8.96 -1.31
C HIS A 109 21.89 8.88 0.17
N SER A 110 20.66 9.28 0.50
CA SER A 110 20.07 9.01 1.81
C SER A 110 19.62 7.55 1.86
N SER A 111 20.21 6.78 2.78
CA SER A 111 19.92 5.35 3.02
C SER A 111 18.43 5.08 3.28
N LEU A 112 17.69 6.09 3.74
CA LEU A 112 16.23 6.04 3.94
C LEU A 112 15.46 5.81 2.64
N HIS A 113 15.91 6.35 1.50
CA HIS A 113 15.24 6.12 0.22
C HIS A 113 15.35 4.66 -0.24
N TRP A 114 16.49 4.00 0.00
CA TRP A 114 16.68 2.59 -0.32
C TRP A 114 15.80 1.67 0.54
N ILE A 115 15.66 1.99 1.83
CA ILE A 115 14.75 1.27 2.72
C ILE A 115 13.31 1.39 2.20
N ASN A 116 12.87 2.59 1.80
CA ASN A 116 11.54 2.79 1.23
C ASN A 116 11.33 2.02 -0.08
N VAL A 117 12.32 1.97 -0.98
CA VAL A 117 12.27 1.16 -2.20
C VAL A 117 12.04 -0.31 -1.87
N ILE A 118 12.79 -0.86 -0.91
CA ILE A 118 12.70 -2.27 -0.52
C ILE A 118 11.34 -2.57 0.10
N VAL A 119 10.87 -1.72 1.02
CA VAL A 119 9.57 -1.91 1.69
C VAL A 119 8.42 -1.82 0.69
N LEU A 120 8.40 -0.79 -0.17
CA LEU A 120 7.34 -0.62 -1.17
C LEU A 120 7.38 -1.72 -2.23
N GLY A 121 8.58 -2.13 -2.66
CA GLY A 121 8.76 -3.26 -3.57
C GLY A 121 8.27 -4.57 -2.96
N ALA A 122 8.60 -4.84 -1.70
CA ALA A 122 8.14 -6.02 -0.98
C ALA A 122 6.60 -6.02 -0.80
N LEU A 123 5.98 -4.88 -0.49
CA LEU A 123 4.52 -4.76 -0.46
C LEU A 123 3.91 -5.02 -1.83
N GLY A 124 4.43 -4.39 -2.90
CA GLY A 124 3.97 -4.61 -4.27
C GLY A 124 4.04 -6.09 -4.68
N LEU A 125 5.16 -6.75 -4.38
CA LEU A 125 5.34 -8.18 -4.62
C LEU A 125 4.41 -9.05 -3.75
N ALA A 126 4.16 -8.68 -2.49
CA ALA A 126 3.22 -9.40 -1.64
C ALA A 126 1.79 -9.31 -2.21
N TYR A 127 1.33 -8.12 -2.61
CA TYR A 127 0.03 -7.96 -3.27
C TYR A 127 -0.03 -8.71 -4.60
N GLY A 128 1.04 -8.65 -5.40
CA GLY A 128 1.17 -9.42 -6.64
C GLY A 128 1.12 -10.93 -6.41
N TYR A 129 1.77 -11.43 -5.36
CA TYR A 129 1.75 -12.84 -4.99
C TYR A 129 0.33 -13.30 -4.64
N PHE A 130 -0.41 -12.54 -3.83
CA PHE A 130 -1.81 -12.82 -3.56
C PHE A 130 -2.66 -12.77 -4.84
N LEU A 131 -2.35 -11.85 -5.75
CA LEU A 131 -3.09 -11.70 -7.00
C LEU A 131 -2.88 -12.86 -7.99
N PHE A 132 -1.64 -13.31 -8.19
CA PHE A 132 -1.32 -14.35 -9.17
C PHE A 132 -1.47 -15.76 -8.61
N PHE A 133 -1.11 -15.99 -7.35
CA PHE A 133 -1.09 -17.34 -6.77
C PHE A 133 -2.31 -17.68 -5.91
N LYS A 134 -2.96 -16.69 -5.27
CA LYS A 134 -4.11 -16.95 -4.36
C LYS A 134 -5.49 -16.64 -4.95
N THR A 135 -5.58 -15.82 -6.00
CA THR A 135 -6.85 -15.50 -6.70
C THR A 135 -7.53 -16.73 -7.33
N ILE A 136 -6.78 -17.79 -7.67
CA ILE A 136 -7.34 -18.98 -8.33
C ILE A 136 -8.20 -19.84 -7.36
N LYS A 137 -8.02 -19.74 -6.04
CA LYS A 137 -8.69 -20.65 -5.06
C LYS A 137 -9.65 -19.99 -4.08
N ALA A 138 -9.67 -18.66 -3.96
CA ALA A 138 -10.42 -17.97 -2.91
C ALA A 138 -11.67 -17.21 -3.42
N PHE A 139 -11.84 -17.11 -4.74
CA PHE A 139 -12.92 -16.36 -5.37
C PHE A 139 -13.90 -17.24 -6.18
N GLU A 140 -13.73 -18.56 -6.15
CA GLU A 140 -14.79 -19.47 -6.61
C GLU A 140 -15.96 -19.39 -5.62
N LEU A 141 -17.14 -19.02 -6.13
CA LEU A 141 -18.36 -18.94 -5.33
C LEU A 141 -18.61 -20.29 -4.62
N PRO A 142 -18.93 -20.31 -3.31
CA PRO A 142 -19.46 -21.49 -2.66
C PRO A 142 -20.88 -21.74 -3.19
N GLY A 143 -21.00 -22.42 -4.33
CA GLY A 143 -22.29 -22.69 -4.97
C GLY A 143 -22.23 -23.39 -6.32
N LEU A 144 -21.11 -23.33 -7.06
CA LEU A 144 -21.00 -23.99 -8.38
C LEU A 144 -20.62 -25.48 -8.30
N ASP A 145 -20.92 -26.15 -7.19
CA ASP A 145 -20.69 -27.61 -7.03
C ASP A 145 -21.97 -28.33 -6.57
N LYS A 146 -23.11 -27.62 -6.54
CA LYS A 146 -24.42 -28.19 -6.21
C LYS A 146 -25.49 -27.65 -7.15
N GLY A 147 -25.64 -28.26 -8.32
CA GLY A 147 -26.82 -28.02 -9.15
C GLY A 147 -26.66 -28.30 -10.63
N PHE A 148 -26.41 -29.56 -11.01
CA PHE A 148 -26.98 -30.17 -12.21
C PHE A 148 -27.17 -31.67 -11.93
N VAL A 149 -28.22 -31.98 -11.18
CA VAL A 149 -28.95 -33.26 -11.23
C VAL A 149 -30.43 -32.93 -11.29
#